data_AF-A0A950PMN0-F1
#
_entry.id   AF-A0A950PMN0-F1
#
_cell.length_a   1.000
_cell.length_b   1.000
_cell.length_c   1.000
_cell.angle_alpha   90.00
_cell.angle_beta   90.00
_cell.angle_gamma   90.00
#
_symmetry.space_group_name_H-M   'P 1'
#
loop_
_entity.id
_entity.type
_entity.pdbx_description
1 polymer ?
#
loop_
_entity_poly.entity_id
_entity_poly.type
_entity_poly.pdbx_seq_one_letter_code
_entity_poly.pdbx_strand_id
1 'polypeptide(L)'
;MNNLPGTPDATGYPASGTCPINSDGSIGTPYQPADGNNIPPCGLTYLHATTGGSPYPLKVTLTWKISWTGSGGASGNLPDGTFGRTTPMTVQEIQTVVR
;
A
#
# COMPACT_ATOMS: atom_id res chain seq x y z
N MET A 1 4.40 17.48 3.30
CA MET A 1 3.08 17.04 2.78
C MET A 1 3.21 15.56 2.45
N ASN A 2 2.79 14.67 3.35
CA ASN A 2 2.84 13.22 3.11
C ASN A 2 1.59 12.81 2.31
N ASN A 3 1.71 12.78 0.99
CA ASN A 3 0.67 12.31 0.04
C ASN A 3 0.67 10.78 -0.09
N LEU A 4 0.30 10.05 0.96
CA LEU A 4 -0.01 8.62 0.87
C LEU A 4 -1.54 8.51 0.76
N PRO A 5 -2.15 8.14 -0.39
CA PRO A 5 -1.69 7.29 -1.50
C PRO A 5 -1.77 7.97 -2.89
N GLY A 6 -1.36 9.23 -2.99
CA GLY A 6 -1.47 10.01 -4.22
C GLY A 6 -2.77 10.82 -4.38
N THR A 7 -3.67 10.78 -3.39
CA THR A 7 -4.87 11.63 -3.28
C THR A 7 -5.08 12.08 -1.82
N PRO A 8 -5.62 13.28 -1.55
CA PRO A 8 -6.06 13.67 -0.20
C PRO A 8 -7.30 12.89 0.27
N ASP A 9 -8.04 12.23 -0.65
CA ASP A 9 -9.27 11.50 -0.36
C ASP A 9 -9.03 10.07 0.15
N ALA A 10 -7.84 9.78 0.65
CA ALA A 10 -7.53 8.48 1.20
C ALA A 10 -6.58 8.56 2.38
N THR A 11 -6.80 7.67 3.34
CA THR A 11 -5.92 7.48 4.49
C THR A 11 -5.09 6.23 4.30
N GLY A 12 -3.77 6.33 4.42
CA GLY A 12 -2.86 5.20 4.33
C GLY A 12 -2.53 4.57 5.69
N TYR A 13 -2.40 3.24 5.70
CA TYR A 13 -2.07 2.43 6.86
C TYR A 13 -0.89 1.51 6.55
N PRO A 14 0.13 1.42 7.42
CA PRO A 14 0.34 2.31 8.57
C PRO A 14 0.56 3.77 8.13
N ALA A 15 0.44 4.73 9.04
CA ALA A 15 0.63 6.16 8.73
C ALA A 15 2.04 6.48 8.17
N SER A 16 3.01 5.58 8.35
CA SER A 16 4.34 5.68 7.74
C SER A 16 4.31 5.46 6.22
N GLY A 17 3.28 4.81 5.68
CA GLY A 17 3.19 4.41 4.27
C GLY A 17 4.08 3.25 3.88
N THR A 18 4.82 2.67 4.83
CA THR A 18 5.72 1.54 4.59
C THR A 18 5.07 0.27 5.09
N CYS A 19 4.83 -0.65 4.16
CA CYS A 19 4.33 -1.98 4.48
C CYS A 19 5.47 -3.01 4.41
N PRO A 20 5.72 -3.78 5.48
CA PRO A 20 6.65 -4.88 5.41
C PRO A 20 6.09 -6.00 4.52
N ILE A 21 7.01 -6.75 3.89
CA ILE A 21 6.68 -8.03 3.26
C ILE A 21 6.73 -9.09 4.37
N ASN A 22 5.65 -9.84 4.51
CA ASN A 22 5.52 -10.92 5.48
C ASN A 22 6.41 -12.12 5.08
N SER A 23 6.65 -13.04 6.01
CA SER A 23 7.49 -14.24 5.76
C SER A 23 6.94 -15.17 4.68
N ASP A 24 5.62 -15.14 4.43
CA ASP A 24 4.94 -15.87 3.37
C ASP A 24 4.95 -15.13 2.01
N GLY A 25 5.60 -13.97 1.93
CA GLY A 25 5.67 -13.14 0.74
C GLY A 25 4.46 -12.22 0.53
N SER A 26 3.46 -12.27 1.41
CA SER A 26 2.31 -11.37 1.35
C SER A 26 2.64 -9.95 1.83
N ILE A 27 1.79 -8.99 1.47
CA ILE A 27 1.82 -7.61 1.99
C ILE A 27 0.49 -7.34 2.66
N GLY A 28 0.51 -7.08 3.97
CA GLY A 28 -0.70 -6.88 4.75
C GLY A 28 -1.55 -8.15 4.91
N THR A 29 -2.86 -7.96 5.07
CA THR A 29 -3.85 -9.05 5.21
C THR A 29 -4.93 -8.86 4.14
N PRO A 30 -5.30 -9.90 3.37
CA PRO A 30 -6.41 -9.81 2.43
C PRO A 30 -7.72 -9.40 3.12
N TYR A 31 -8.44 -8.46 2.53
CA TYR A 31 -9.73 -8.00 3.05
C TYR A 31 -10.78 -9.12 3.00
N GLN A 32 -11.53 -9.28 4.08
CA GLN A 32 -12.74 -10.08 4.20
C GLN A 32 -13.93 -9.17 4.51
N PRO A 33 -15.15 -9.47 4.01
CA PRO A 33 -16.34 -8.68 4.35
C PRO A 33 -16.58 -8.54 5.86
N ALA A 34 -16.19 -9.55 6.65
CA ALA A 34 -16.28 -9.54 8.10
C ALA A 34 -15.33 -8.53 8.78
N ASP A 35 -14.30 -8.04 8.08
CA ASP A 35 -13.40 -7.01 8.60
C ASP A 35 -14.11 -5.66 8.74
N GLY A 36 -15.18 -5.41 7.97
CA GLY A 36 -15.96 -4.18 8.06
C GLY A 36 -15.09 -2.92 8.00
N ASN A 37 -15.08 -2.16 9.11
CA ASN A 37 -14.32 -0.93 9.26
C ASN A 37 -12.99 -1.11 10.02
N ASN A 38 -12.51 -2.34 10.19
CA ASN A 38 -11.24 -2.62 10.84
C ASN A 38 -10.09 -1.98 10.05
N ILE A 39 -9.13 -1.42 10.78
CA ILE A 39 -7.96 -0.78 10.18
C ILE A 39 -7.02 -1.88 9.66
N PRO A 40 -6.67 -1.88 8.35
CA PRO A 40 -5.78 -2.89 7.82
C PRO A 40 -4.34 -2.68 8.34
N PRO A 41 -3.57 -3.76 8.58
CA PRO A 41 -2.17 -3.64 9.02
C PRO A 41 -1.28 -2.99 7.95
N CYS A 42 -1.63 -3.18 6.69
CA CYS A 42 -1.13 -2.44 5.53
C CYS A 42 -2.29 -2.27 4.56
N GLY A 43 -2.58 -1.04 4.15
CA GLY A 43 -3.68 -0.78 3.23
C GLY A 43 -4.05 0.70 3.20
N LEU A 44 -5.19 0.98 2.57
CA LEU A 44 -5.69 2.34 2.38
C LEU A 44 -7.20 2.33 2.57
N THR A 45 -7.74 3.40 3.13
CA THR A 45 -9.19 3.66 3.12
C THR A 45 -9.46 4.87 2.26
N TYR A 46 -10.23 4.70 1.19
CA TYR A 46 -10.75 5.81 0.40
C TYR A 46 -11.97 6.41 1.10
N LEU A 47 -12.02 7.74 1.17
CA LEU A 47 -13.05 8.49 1.88
C LEU A 47 -14.21 8.91 0.97
N HIS A 48 -14.00 8.87 -0.34
CA HIS A 48 -14.97 9.31 -1.34
C HIS A 48 -15.05 8.33 -2.51
N ALA A 49 -16.26 8.16 -3.04
CA ALA A 49 -16.49 7.38 -4.25
C ALA A 49 -16.06 8.18 -5.50
N THR A 50 -15.63 7.48 -6.54
CA THR A 50 -15.25 8.08 -7.83
C THR A 50 -16.41 8.15 -8.81
N THR A 51 -17.66 7.87 -8.37
CA THR A 51 -18.84 7.89 -9.23
C THR A 51 -19.05 9.29 -9.81
N GLY A 52 -19.05 9.41 -11.14
CA GLY A 52 -19.16 10.70 -11.84
C GLY A 52 -17.86 11.52 -11.90
N GLY A 53 -16.75 10.97 -11.40
CA GLY A 53 -15.42 11.58 -11.42
C GLY A 53 -14.35 10.70 -12.07
N SER A 54 -13.09 11.12 -11.95
CA SER A 54 -11.93 10.36 -12.41
C SER A 54 -11.46 9.35 -11.35
N PRO A 55 -10.89 8.19 -11.75
CA PRO A 55 -10.25 7.27 -10.83
C PRO A 55 -9.10 7.91 -10.04
N TYR A 56 -8.86 7.43 -8.82
CA TYR A 56 -7.72 7.86 -8.01
C TYR A 56 -6.42 7.20 -8.48
N PRO A 57 -5.31 7.94 -8.63
CA PRO A 57 -4.02 7.32 -8.93
C PRO A 57 -3.43 6.68 -7.67
N LEU A 58 -3.32 5.35 -7.64
CA LEU A 58 -2.56 4.65 -6.59
C LEU A 58 -1.12 4.41 -7.07
N LYS A 59 -0.14 4.96 -6.35
CA LYS A 59 1.29 4.66 -6.54
C LYS A 59 1.81 3.73 -5.46
N VAL A 60 2.41 2.61 -5.85
CA VAL A 60 3.11 1.68 -4.96
C VAL A 60 4.57 1.61 -5.39
N THR A 61 5.49 1.60 -4.41
CA THR A 61 6.93 1.47 -4.64
C THR A 61 7.47 0.28 -3.85
N LEU A 62 8.20 -0.60 -4.52
CA LEU A 62 8.99 -1.67 -3.90
C LEU A 62 10.42 -1.19 -3.70
N THR A 63 10.95 -1.42 -2.50
CA THR A 63 12.33 -1.09 -2.13
C THR A 63 13.12 -2.37 -1.94
N TRP A 64 14.21 -2.52 -2.68
CA TRP A 64 15.13 -3.65 -2.63
C TRP A 64 16.35 -3.29 -1.78
N LYS A 65 16.56 -4.04 -0.70
CA LYS A 65 17.78 -3.98 0.11
C LYS A 65 18.69 -5.12 -0.28
N ILE A 66 19.92 -4.81 -0.68
CA ILE A 66 20.86 -5.80 -1.19
C ILE A 66 22.09 -5.82 -0.28
N SER A 67 22.39 -6.99 0.29
CA SER A 67 23.60 -7.25 1.06
C SER A 67 24.49 -8.25 0.33
N TRP A 68 25.80 -8.07 0.40
CA TRP A 68 26.77 -9.00 -0.20
C TRP A 68 27.78 -9.49 0.83
N THR A 69 28.34 -10.66 0.58
CA THR A 69 29.44 -11.24 1.35
C THR A 69 30.43 -11.88 0.38
N GLY A 70 31.68 -11.46 0.45
CA GLY A 70 32.78 -11.99 -0.37
C GLY A 70 33.39 -13.24 0.28
N SER A 71 34.06 -14.05 -0.53
CA SER A 71 34.73 -15.28 -0.08
C SER A 71 35.84 -15.05 0.96
N GLY A 72 36.40 -13.83 1.02
CA GLY A 72 37.38 -13.42 2.04
C GLY A 72 36.77 -12.83 3.31
N GLY A 73 35.44 -12.92 3.51
CA GLY A 73 34.76 -12.42 4.71
C GLY A 73 34.41 -10.93 4.71
N ALA A 74 34.81 -10.18 3.67
CA ALA A 74 34.33 -8.81 3.48
C ALA A 74 32.82 -8.82 3.18
N SER A 75 32.08 -7.85 3.71
CA SER A 75 30.63 -7.74 3.51
C SER A 75 30.19 -6.29 3.44
N GLY A 76 29.00 -6.03 2.90
CA GLY A 76 28.40 -4.70 2.91
C GLY A 76 26.99 -4.67 2.36
N ASN A 77 26.40 -3.48 2.40
CA ASN A 77 25.12 -3.18 1.77
C ASN A 77 25.36 -2.38 0.49
N LEU A 78 24.58 -2.67 -0.55
CA LEU A 78 24.47 -1.80 -1.72
C LEU A 78 23.34 -0.80 -1.49
N PRO A 79 23.34 0.33 -2.23
CA PRO A 79 22.26 1.30 -2.16
C PRO A 79 20.89 0.65 -2.44
N ASP A 80 19.85 1.15 -1.76
CA ASP A 80 18.49 0.68 -1.94
C ASP A 80 18.01 0.93 -3.39
N GLY A 81 17.52 -0.12 -4.05
CA GLY A 81 16.87 -0.02 -5.35
C GLY A 81 15.38 0.26 -5.17
N THR A 82 14.77 1.10 -6.01
CA THR A 82 13.32 1.35 -5.96
C THR A 82 12.65 1.13 -7.30
N PHE A 83 11.50 0.47 -7.29
CA PHE A 83 10.66 0.29 -8.48
C PHE A 83 9.22 0.59 -8.13
N GLY A 84 8.58 1.49 -8.87
CA GLY A 84 7.22 1.92 -8.59
C GLY A 84 6.29 1.78 -9.77
N ARG A 85 5.01 1.53 -9.49
CA ARG A 85 3.93 1.49 -10.47
C ARG A 85 2.76 2.35 -10.00
N THR A 86 2.14 3.05 -10.94
CA THR A 86 0.89 3.77 -10.72
C THR A 86 -0.25 3.01 -11.39
N THR A 87 -1.35 2.81 -10.68
CA THR A 87 -2.56 2.14 -11.19
C THR A 87 -3.79 3.01 -10.88
N PRO A 88 -4.71 3.23 -11.83
CA PRO A 88 -5.96 3.93 -11.56
C PRO A 88 -6.89 3.06 -10.71
N MET A 89 -7.48 3.64 -9.67
CA MET A 89 -8.40 2.98 -8.75
C MET A 89 -9.79 3.60 -8.82
N THR A 90 -10.79 2.77 -9.14
CA THR A 90 -12.20 3.15 -9.10
C THR A 90 -12.77 2.75 -7.75
N VAL A 91 -13.38 3.71 -7.04
CA VAL A 91 -13.98 3.51 -5.72
C VAL A 91 -15.47 3.63 -5.86
N GLN A 92 -16.20 2.59 -5.48
CA GLN A 92 -17.65 2.59 -5.47
C GLN A 92 -18.18 2.96 -4.09
N GLU A 93 -19.33 3.61 -4.06
CA GLU A 93 -20.07 3.82 -2.83
C GLU A 93 -20.68 2.50 -2.36
N ILE A 94 -20.46 2.14 -1.10
CA ILE A 94 -21.17 1.01 -0.47
C ILE A 94 -22.42 1.59 0.18
N GLN A 95 -23.58 1.44 -0.47
CA GLN A 95 -24.87 1.73 0.15
C GLN A 95 -25.43 0.47 0.80
N THR A 96 -25.67 0.52 2.11
CA THR A 96 -26.39 -0.54 2.80
C THR A 96 -27.87 -0.17 2.85
N VAL A 97 -28.73 -0.94 2.16
CA VAL A 97 -30.18 -0.86 2.33
C VAL A 97 -30.54 -1.74 3.53
N VAL A 98 -30.91 -1.14 4.66
CA VAL A 98 -31.51 -1.88 5.78
C VAL A 98 -33.01 -1.97 5.53
N ARG A 99 -33.57 -3.19 5.57
CA ARG A 99 -35.01 -3.45 5.50
C ARG A 99 -35.53 -3.86 6.87
#